data_AF-A0A947NI34-F1
#
_entry.id   AF-A0A947NI34-F1
#
_cell.length_a   1.000
_cell.length_b   1.000
_cell.length_c   1.000
_cell.angle_alpha   90.00
_cell.angle_beta   90.00
_cell.angle_gamma   90.00
#
_symmetry.space_group_name_H-M   'P 1'
#
loop_
_entity.id
_entity.type
_entity.pdbx_description
1 polymer ?
#
loop_
_entity_poly.entity_id
_entity_poly.type
_entity_poly.pdbx_seq_one_letter_code
_entity_poly.pdbx_strand_id
1 'polypeptide(L)' 'VAHVEIDPTQYSEAWDRLMGDWMPQSGYQPDDLMCYEIYLNSPDKHPEGKHIVEICEPIRPL' A
#
# COMPACT_ATOMS: atom_id res chain seq x y z
N VAL A 1 -1.35 -7.95 -1.76
CA VAL A 1 -1.25 -6.94 -0.68
C VAL A 1 0.19 -6.47 -0.58
N ALA A 2 0.40 -5.18 -0.33
CA ALA A 2 1.72 -4.61 -0.04
C ALA A 2 1.75 -4.16 1.42
N HIS A 3 2.79 -4.56 2.16
CA HIS A 3 2.97 -4.21 3.56
C HIS A 3 4.02 -3.10 3.68
N VAL A 4 3.68 -2.01 4.36
CA VAL A 4 4.56 -0.85 4.50
C VAL A 4 4.56 -0.32 5.94
N GLU A 5 5.70 0.22 6.36
CA GLU A 5 5.86 1.00 7.59
C GLU A 5 6.37 2.38 7.19
N ILE A 6 5.53 3.41 7.37
CA ILE A 6 5.71 4.72 6.74
C ILE A 6 5.39 5.88 7.69
N ASP A 7 5.98 7.04 7.42
CA ASP A 7 5.57 8.31 8.01
C ASP A 7 4.21 8.77 7.45
N PRO A 8 3.45 9.63 8.17
CA PRO A 8 2.16 10.17 7.70
C PRO A 8 2.23 10.90 6.34
N THR A 9 3.41 11.34 5.92
CA THR A 9 3.65 12.05 4.66
C THR A 9 3.99 11.14 3.48
N GLN A 10 4.23 9.84 3.72
CA GLN A 10 4.81 8.93 2.72
C GLN A 10 3.78 8.02 2.01
N TYR A 11 2.49 8.26 2.24
CA TYR A 11 1.41 7.48 1.64
C TYR A 11 1.45 7.49 0.10
N SER A 12 1.65 8.67 -0.50
CA SER A 12 1.75 8.78 -1.97
C SER A 12 2.90 7.94 -2.49
N GLU A 13 4.08 8.03 -1.86
CA GLU A 13 5.26 7.28 -2.29
C GLU A 13 5.04 5.76 -2.18
N ALA A 14 4.35 5.30 -1.15
CA ALA A 14 4.01 3.88 -1.00
C ALA A 14 3.10 3.39 -2.13
N TRP A 15 2.07 4.16 -2.49
CA TRP A 15 1.19 3.87 -3.63
C TRP A 15 1.92 3.96 -4.97
N ASP A 16 2.79 4.97 -5.15
CA ASP A 16 3.57 5.17 -6.37
C ASP A 16 4.52 3.99 -6.61
N ARG A 17 5.16 3.46 -5.56
CA ARG A 17 6.00 2.26 -5.69
C ARG A 17 5.17 1.02 -6.04
N LEU A 18 4.00 0.85 -5.43
CA LEU A 18 3.13 -0.28 -5.73
C LEU A 18 2.63 -0.23 -7.18
N MET A 19 2.08 0.90 -7.60
CA MET A 19 1.38 1.06 -8.89
C MET A 19 2.32 1.44 -10.04
N GLY A 20 3.37 2.19 -9.76
CA GLY A 20 4.33 2.69 -10.75
C GLY A 20 5.53 1.77 -10.94
N ASP A 21 6.05 1.15 -9.88
CA ASP A 21 7.24 0.31 -9.99
C ASP A 21 6.88 -1.18 -10.09
N TRP A 22 6.12 -1.71 -9.13
CA TRP A 22 5.82 -3.14 -9.06
C TRP A 22 4.75 -3.57 -10.06
N MET A 23 3.60 -2.87 -10.11
CA MET A 23 2.45 -3.28 -10.93
C MET A 23 2.79 -3.50 -12.40
N PRO A 24 3.52 -2.60 -13.09
CA PRO A 24 3.81 -2.76 -14.53
C PRO A 24 4.68 -3.98 -14.85
N GLN A 25 5.41 -4.50 -13.87
CA GLN A 25 6.29 -5.65 -14.00
C GLN A 25 5.66 -6.96 -13.48
N SER A 26 4.48 -6.87 -12.86
CA SER A 26 3.87 -7.97 -12.12
C SER A 26 3.21 -9.04 -13.02
N GLY A 27 2.88 -8.70 -14.27
CA GLY A 27 2.05 -9.53 -15.14
C GLY A 27 0.54 -9.48 -14.82
N TYR A 28 0.13 -8.54 -13.97
CA TYR A 28 -1.26 -8.28 -13.62
C TYR A 28 -1.66 -6.84 -13.99
N GLN A 29 -2.96 -6.60 -13.97
CA GLN A 29 -3.55 -5.27 -14.07
C GLN A 29 -4.54 -5.04 -12.91
N PRO A 30 -4.82 -3.77 -12.56
CA PRO A 30 -5.90 -3.44 -11.64
C PRO A 30 -7.23 -4.09 -12.06
N ASP A 31 -7.95 -4.62 -11.08
CA ASP A 31 -9.33 -5.10 -11.25
C ASP A 31 -10.32 -3.95 -11.02
N ASP A 32 -11.57 -4.09 -11.46
CA ASP A 32 -12.63 -3.06 -11.30
C ASP A 32 -13.24 -3.06 -9.88
N LEU A 33 -12.49 -3.53 -8.89
CA LEU A 33 -12.88 -3.59 -7.48
C LEU A 33 -12.22 -2.46 -6.69
N MET A 34 -12.79 -2.12 -5.53
CA MET A 34 -12.24 -1.06 -4.69
C MET A 34 -10.94 -1.50 -4.02
N CYS A 35 -9.90 -0.68 -4.15
CA CYS A 35 -8.74 -0.75 -3.30
C CYS A 35 -9.01 -0.15 -1.91
N TYR A 36 -8.24 -0.59 -0.93
CA TYR A 36 -8.38 -0.14 0.45
C TYR A 36 -7.08 -0.32 1.24
N GLU A 37 -7.03 0.28 2.42
CA GLU A 37 -5.91 0.21 3.34
C GLU A 37 -6.34 -0.38 4.68
N ILE A 38 -5.52 -1.26 5.25
CA ILE A 38 -5.70 -1.77 6.62
C ILE A 38 -4.61 -1.17 7.49
N TYR A 39 -5.02 -0.44 8.53
CA TYR A 39 -4.13 0.17 9.51
C TYR A 39 -3.91 -0.81 10.67
N LEU A 40 -2.69 -1.35 10.77
CA LEU A 40 -2.37 -2.45 11.69
C LEU A 40 -1.95 -1.97 13.09
N ASN A 41 -1.67 -0.68 13.25
CA ASN A 41 -1.28 -0.10 14.53
C ASN A 41 -1.99 1.24 14.80
N SER A 42 -1.90 1.68 16.06
CA SER A 42 -2.17 3.06 16.44
C SER A 42 -0.84 3.84 16.41
N PRO A 43 -0.69 4.87 15.57
CA PRO A 43 0.58 5.61 15.40
C PRO A 43 1.09 6.24 16.70
N ASP A 44 0.20 6.68 17.58
CA ASP A 44 0.51 7.25 18.90
C ASP A 44 1.22 6.27 19.84
N LYS A 45 1.10 4.96 19.58
CA LYS A 45 1.77 3.89 20.34
C LYS A 45 3.03 3.38 19.65
N HIS A 46 3.32 3.82 18.42
CA HIS A 46 4.54 3.46 17.72
C HIS A 46 5.71 4.32 18.25
N PRO A 47 6.88 3.75 18.59
CA PRO A 47 8.01 4.51 19.13
C PRO A 47 8.45 5.69 18.25
N GLU A 48 8.29 5.54 16.94
CA GLU A 48 8.63 6.55 15.93
C GLU A 48 7.40 7.27 15.35
N GLY A 49 6.18 7.01 15.82
CA GLY A 49 4.97 7.61 15.26
C GLY A 49 4.57 7.11 13.87
N LYS A 50 5.17 6.02 13.39
CA LYS A 50 4.93 5.45 12.06
C LYS A 50 3.63 4.67 11.97
N HIS A 51 3.10 4.62 10.76
CA HIS A 51 1.92 3.87 10.39
C HIS A 51 2.37 2.55 9.76
N ILE A 52 1.84 1.43 10.26
CA ILE A 52 2.00 0.11 9.67
C ILE A 52 0.71 -0.18 8.91
N VAL A 53 0.81 -0.26 7.58
CA VAL A 53 -0.35 -0.31 6.68
C VAL A 53 -0.20 -1.46 5.71
N GLU A 54 -1.30 -2.17 5.46
CA GLU A 54 -1.43 -3.03 4.28
C GLU A 54 -2.25 -2.33 3.21
N ILE A 55 -1.63 -2.12 2.06
CA ILE A 55 -2.30 -1.63 0.86
C ILE A 55 -2.84 -2.83 0.09
N CYS A 56 -4.15 -2.84 -0.11
CA CYS A 56 -4.88 -3.89 -0.80
C CYS A 56 -5.36 -3.38 -2.17
N GLU A 57 -4.55 -3.62 -3.20
CA GLU A 57 -4.94 -3.40 -4.60
C GLU A 57 -5.51 -4.69 -5.21
N PRO A 58 -6.78 -4.72 -5.63
CA PRO A 58 -7.35 -5.82 -6.38
C PRO A 58 -6.67 -5.93 -7.75
N ILE A 59 -6.27 -7.14 -8.11
CA ILE A 59 -5.58 -7.40 -9.38
C ILE A 59 -6.21 -8.59 -10.10
N ARG A 60 -6.16 -8.53 -11.44
CA ARG A 60 -6.52 -9.62 -12.34
C ARG A 60 -5.38 -9.89 -13.32
N PRO A 61 -5.27 -11.09 -13.90
CA PRO A 61 -4.27 -11.36 -14.93
C PRO A 61 -4.35 -10.34 -16.08
N LEU A 62 -3.18 -9.91 -16.57
CA LEU A 62 -3.08 -9.03 -17.73
C LEU A 62 -3.55 -9.72 -19.02
#